data_AF-A0A1Q9HD35-F1
#
_entry.id   AF-A0A1Q9HD35-F1
#
_cell.length_a   1.000
_cell.length_b   1.000
_cell.length_c   1.000
_cell.angle_alpha   90.00
_cell.angle_beta   90.00
_cell.angle_gamma   90.00
#
_symmetry.space_group_name_H-M   'P 1'
#
loop_
_entity.id
_entity.type
_entity.pdbx_description
1 polymer ?
#
loop_
_entity_poly.entity_id
_entity_poly.type
_entity_poly.pdbx_seq_one_letter_code
_entity_poly.pdbx_strand_id
1 'polypeptide(L)'
;MESLLDIIDTLIPVITLVIGSVITYVLGVKSKKSDAALKYKEEQYSKLLVKLQGFVGNTANAKTKREFFDEQYKSWLYCSDEVIEAINNMVFLVIENKGREPDPAEGRRAVGNIVVAMRKDLQGDTKLGYESFTYIDVID
;
A
#
# COMPACT_ATOMS: atom_id res chain seq x y z
N MET A 1 34.89 -49.57 8.23
CA MET A 1 34.55 -48.28 8.84
C MET A 1 34.94 -47.14 7.90
N GLU A 2 36.16 -47.16 7.33
CA GLU A 2 36.62 -46.21 6.29
C GLU A 2 35.70 -46.13 5.08
N SER A 3 35.34 -47.25 4.45
CA SER A 3 34.44 -47.26 3.28
C SER A 3 33.04 -46.67 3.53
N LEU A 4 32.58 -46.64 4.78
CA LEU A 4 31.27 -46.06 5.12
C LEU A 4 31.34 -44.55 5.30
N LEU A 5 32.50 -44.04 5.76
CA LEU A 5 32.80 -42.61 5.86
C LEU A 5 32.98 -41.99 4.46
N ASP A 6 33.66 -42.68 3.53
CA ASP A 6 33.84 -42.20 2.15
C ASP A 6 32.51 -42.02 1.39
N ILE A 7 31.55 -42.93 1.64
CA ILE A 7 30.20 -42.85 1.05
C ILE A 7 29.45 -41.64 1.62
N ILE A 8 29.56 -41.39 2.93
CA ILE A 8 28.92 -40.23 3.58
C ILE A 8 29.52 -38.93 3.05
N ASP A 9 30.84 -38.82 2.94
CA ASP A 9 31.54 -37.64 2.43
C ASP A 9 31.18 -37.32 0.98
N THR A 10 30.89 -38.35 0.17
CA THR A 10 30.42 -38.19 -1.20
C THR A 10 28.93 -37.79 -1.28
N LEU A 11 28.10 -38.24 -0.34
CA LEU A 11 26.66 -37.93 -0.31
C LEU A 11 26.36 -36.52 0.24
N ILE A 12 27.17 -36.00 1.16
CA ILE A 12 27.02 -34.66 1.73
C ILE A 12 26.90 -33.55 0.66
N PRO A 13 27.78 -33.43 -0.34
CA PRO A 13 27.66 -32.37 -1.36
C PRO A 13 26.42 -32.54 -2.24
N VAL A 14 26.01 -33.78 -2.54
CA VAL A 14 24.79 -34.07 -3.32
C VAL A 14 23.54 -33.64 -2.53
N ILE A 15 23.47 -34.01 -1.26
CA ILE A 15 22.37 -33.62 -0.36
C ILE A 15 22.35 -32.09 -0.19
N THR A 16 23.51 -31.46 -0.02
CA THR A 16 23.64 -30.00 0.10
C THR A 16 23.14 -29.29 -1.16
N LEU A 17 23.49 -29.79 -2.35
CA LEU A 17 23.02 -29.24 -3.61
C LEU A 17 21.50 -29.36 -3.77
N VAL A 18 20.93 -30.52 -3.44
CA VAL A 18 19.49 -30.75 -3.47
C VAL A 18 18.77 -29.82 -2.50
N ILE A 19 19.19 -29.77 -1.23
CA ILE A 19 18.59 -28.88 -0.21
C ILE A 19 18.71 -27.41 -0.62
N GLY A 20 19.89 -26.99 -1.10
CA GLY A 20 20.12 -25.63 -1.56
C GLY A 20 19.21 -25.22 -2.72
N SER A 21 19.00 -26.13 -3.68
CA SER A 21 18.08 -25.89 -4.80
C SER A 21 16.62 -25.74 -4.35
N VAL A 22 16.16 -26.57 -3.41
CA VAL A 22 14.80 -26.51 -2.86
C VAL A 22 14.59 -25.20 -2.10
N ILE A 23 15.55 -24.82 -1.24
CA ILE A 23 15.50 -23.56 -0.49
C ILE A 23 15.44 -22.38 -1.47
N THR A 24 16.33 -22.35 -2.46
CA THR A 24 16.39 -21.28 -3.47
C THR A 24 15.08 -21.18 -4.24
N TYR A 25 14.48 -22.31 -4.62
CA TYR A 25 13.20 -22.33 -5.33
C TYR A 25 12.06 -21.77 -4.46
N VAL A 26 11.95 -22.23 -3.21
CA VAL A 26 10.89 -21.78 -2.29
C VAL A 26 11.02 -20.28 -1.99
N LEU A 27 12.24 -19.81 -1.72
CA LEU A 27 12.50 -18.38 -1.51
C LEU A 27 12.22 -17.56 -2.77
N GLY A 28 12.62 -18.05 -3.94
CA GLY A 28 12.37 -17.38 -5.21
C GLY A 28 10.88 -17.26 -5.55
N VAL A 29 10.09 -18.32 -5.34
CA VAL A 29 8.63 -18.28 -5.55
C VAL A 29 7.96 -17.33 -4.55
N LYS A 30 8.37 -17.37 -3.28
CA LYS A 30 7.83 -16.46 -2.26
C LYS A 30 8.14 -15.00 -2.57
N SER A 31 9.39 -14.69 -2.96
CA SER A 31 9.81 -13.35 -3.37
C SER A 31 9.00 -12.84 -4.56
N LYS A 32 8.83 -13.66 -5.61
CA LYS A 32 8.05 -13.24 -6.78
C LYS A 32 6.58 -12.94 -6.43
N LYS A 33 5.98 -13.71 -5.53
CA LYS A 33 4.62 -13.46 -5.05
C LYS A 33 4.52 -12.16 -4.25
N SER A 34 5.48 -11.89 -3.36
CA SER A 34 5.50 -10.63 -2.60
C SER A 34 5.71 -9.43 -3.50
N ASP A 35 6.61 -9.52 -4.49
CA ASP A 35 6.89 -8.43 -5.41
C ASP A 35 5.68 -8.12 -6.30
N ALA A 36 4.98 -9.16 -6.78
CA ALA A 36 3.76 -9.01 -7.54
C ALA A 36 2.63 -8.37 -6.69
N ALA A 37 2.49 -8.78 -5.44
CA ALA A 37 1.51 -8.20 -4.52
C ALA A 37 1.83 -6.73 -4.21
N LEU A 38 3.10 -6.40 -3.96
CA LEU A 38 3.55 -5.04 -3.69
C LEU A 38 3.29 -4.13 -4.90
N LYS A 39 3.66 -4.58 -6.10
CA LYS A 39 3.41 -3.83 -7.34
C LYS A 39 1.91 -3.62 -7.59
N TYR A 40 1.10 -4.64 -7.36
CA TYR A 40 -0.36 -4.53 -7.47
C TYR A 40 -0.92 -3.48 -6.49
N LYS A 41 -0.47 -3.49 -5.23
CA LYS A 41 -0.85 -2.47 -4.23
C LYS A 41 -0.46 -1.07 -4.68
N GLU A 42 0.77 -0.88 -5.15
CA GLU A 42 1.26 0.42 -5.64
C GLU A 42 0.39 0.95 -6.80
N GLU A 43 0.03 0.08 -7.75
CA GLU A 43 -0.87 0.42 -8.85
C GLU A 43 -2.27 0.82 -8.37
N GLN A 44 -2.84 0.13 -7.37
CA GLN A 44 -4.15 0.49 -6.83
C GLN A 44 -4.09 1.78 -6.00
N TYR A 45 -3.03 1.97 -5.20
CA TYR A 45 -2.83 3.20 -4.43
C TYR A 45 -2.62 4.41 -5.32
N SER A 46 -1.90 4.28 -6.44
CA SER A 46 -1.79 5.35 -7.43
C SER A 46 -3.16 5.80 -7.93
N LYS A 47 -4.06 4.85 -8.23
CA LYS A 47 -5.44 5.17 -8.66
C LYS A 47 -6.26 5.86 -7.57
N LEU A 48 -6.12 5.44 -6.31
CA LEU A 48 -6.81 6.09 -5.18
C LEU A 48 -6.25 7.50 -4.96
N LEU A 49 -4.93 7.67 -4.98
CA LEU A 49 -4.23 8.93 -4.77
C LEU A 49 -4.67 10.00 -5.77
N VAL A 50 -4.75 9.65 -7.05
CA VAL A 50 -5.24 10.57 -8.08
C VAL A 50 -6.69 10.98 -7.81
N LYS A 51 -7.54 10.07 -7.31
CA LYS A 51 -8.94 10.37 -7.01
C LYS A 51 -9.14 11.17 -5.71
N LEU A 52 -8.15 11.20 -4.82
CA LEU A 52 -8.20 12.03 -3.60
C LEU A 52 -8.25 13.54 -3.92
N GLN A 53 -7.81 13.97 -5.11
CA GLN A 53 -7.94 15.35 -5.56
C GLN A 53 -9.39 15.86 -5.57
N GLY A 54 -10.36 14.95 -5.73
CA GLY A 54 -11.78 15.30 -5.66
C GLY A 54 -12.19 15.91 -4.31
N PHE A 55 -11.36 15.82 -3.27
CA PHE A 55 -11.63 16.29 -1.92
C PHE A 55 -10.83 17.54 -1.50
N VAL A 56 -9.89 18.02 -2.32
CA VAL A 56 -9.00 19.13 -1.92
C VAL A 56 -9.06 20.26 -2.94
N GLY A 57 -9.07 21.50 -2.43
CA GLY A 57 -8.78 22.67 -3.25
C GLY A 57 -9.81 22.95 -4.36
N ASN A 58 -9.36 23.61 -5.42
CA ASN A 58 -10.18 24.02 -6.56
C ASN A 58 -10.49 22.85 -7.52
N THR A 59 -9.82 21.71 -7.36
CA THR A 59 -10.05 20.48 -8.15
C THR A 59 -11.19 19.63 -7.60
N ALA A 60 -11.77 20.04 -6.46
CA ALA A 60 -12.87 19.35 -5.81
C ALA A 60 -14.13 19.30 -6.69
N ASN A 61 -14.54 18.09 -7.09
CA ASN A 61 -15.73 17.89 -7.91
C ASN A 61 -16.47 16.58 -7.57
N ALA A 62 -17.77 16.55 -7.81
CA ALA A 62 -18.63 15.44 -7.44
C ALA A 62 -18.34 14.14 -8.21
N LYS A 63 -17.83 14.25 -9.46
CA LYS A 63 -17.51 13.09 -10.30
C LYS A 63 -16.34 12.31 -9.71
N THR A 64 -15.22 12.99 -9.45
CA THR A 64 -14.02 12.38 -8.86
C THR A 64 -14.27 11.84 -7.46
N LYS A 65 -15.11 12.52 -6.65
CA LYS A 65 -15.55 11.97 -5.35
C LYS A 65 -16.28 10.64 -5.50
N ARG A 66 -17.20 10.52 -6.46
CA ARG A 66 -17.91 9.26 -6.72
C ARG A 66 -16.94 8.16 -7.14
N GLU A 67 -16.04 8.46 -8.08
CA GLU A 67 -15.02 7.51 -8.53
C GLU A 67 -14.10 7.06 -7.40
N PHE A 68 -13.80 7.94 -6.43
CA PHE A 68 -13.06 7.57 -5.22
C PHE A 68 -13.81 6.53 -4.39
N PHE A 69 -15.10 6.76 -4.12
CA PHE A 69 -15.90 5.81 -3.34
C PHE A 69 -16.02 4.44 -4.01
N ASP A 70 -16.11 4.40 -5.34
CA ASP A 70 -16.15 3.14 -6.09
C ASP A 70 -14.84 2.32 -5.92
N GLU A 71 -13.69 2.99 -5.85
CA GLU A 71 -12.41 2.32 -5.56
C GLU A 71 -12.21 2.03 -4.08
N GLN A 72 -12.77 2.85 -3.19
CA GLN A 72 -12.66 2.69 -1.75
C GLN A 72 -13.21 1.33 -1.30
N TYR A 73 -14.29 0.83 -1.91
CA TYR A 73 -14.79 -0.52 -1.59
C TYR A 73 -13.77 -1.62 -1.91
N LYS A 74 -13.05 -1.48 -3.03
CA LYS A 74 -12.02 -2.46 -3.43
C LYS A 74 -10.78 -2.39 -2.53
N SER A 75 -10.55 -1.24 -1.91
CA SER A 75 -9.40 -0.99 -1.03
C SER A 75 -9.33 -1.98 0.14
N TRP A 76 -10.48 -2.46 0.63
CA TRP A 76 -10.56 -3.49 1.67
C TRP A 76 -9.86 -4.81 1.32
N LEU A 77 -9.61 -5.09 0.04
CA LEU A 77 -8.96 -6.33 -0.40
C LEU A 77 -7.43 -6.27 -0.35
N TYR A 78 -6.84 -5.08 -0.33
CA TYR A 78 -5.40 -4.90 -0.48
C TYR A 78 -4.76 -3.91 0.50
N CYS A 79 -5.54 -3.05 1.15
CA CYS A 79 -5.04 -2.08 2.11
C CYS A 79 -4.70 -2.71 3.46
N SER A 80 -3.79 -2.07 4.19
CA SER A 80 -3.64 -2.32 5.63
C SER A 80 -4.78 -1.69 6.43
N ASP A 81 -4.96 -2.17 7.66
CA ASP A 81 -5.96 -1.64 8.59
C ASP A 81 -5.77 -0.13 8.82
N GLU A 82 -4.53 0.34 8.98
CA GLU A 82 -4.21 1.77 9.17
C GLU A 82 -4.70 2.62 7.98
N VAL A 83 -4.58 2.12 6.75
CA VAL A 83 -5.09 2.81 5.55
C VAL A 83 -6.61 2.84 5.56
N ILE A 84 -7.27 1.73 5.91
CA ILE A 84 -8.73 1.65 5.98
C ILE A 84 -9.27 2.60 7.05
N GLU A 85 -8.65 2.65 8.21
CA GLU A 85 -9.00 3.59 9.28
C GLU A 85 -8.86 5.05 8.83
N ALA A 86 -7.73 5.40 8.19
CA ALA A 86 -7.51 6.75 7.67
C ALA A 86 -8.57 7.14 6.64
N ILE A 87 -8.93 6.23 5.73
CA ILE A 87 -9.99 6.46 4.74
C ILE A 87 -11.35 6.63 5.44
N ASN A 88 -11.70 5.75 6.38
CA ASN A 88 -12.98 5.83 7.10
C ASN A 88 -13.13 7.15 7.85
N ASN A 89 -12.05 7.64 8.49
CA ASN A 89 -12.04 8.95 9.14
C ASN A 89 -12.36 10.09 8.15
N MET A 90 -11.80 10.04 6.94
CA MET A 90 -12.14 11.01 5.89
C MET A 90 -13.61 10.87 5.45
N VAL A 91 -14.12 9.64 5.32
CA VAL A 91 -15.53 9.40 4.97
C VAL A 91 -16.47 9.95 6.04
N PHE A 92 -16.17 9.75 7.33
CA PHE A 92 -16.93 10.34 8.43
C PHE A 92 -16.93 11.87 8.34
N LEU A 93 -15.77 12.49 8.11
CA LEU A 93 -15.67 13.94 7.93
C LEU A 93 -16.56 14.45 6.78
N VAL A 94 -16.63 13.71 5.66
CA VAL A 94 -17.49 14.05 4.51
C VAL A 94 -18.98 13.92 4.87
N ILE A 95 -19.35 12.90 5.66
CA ILE A 95 -20.74 12.68 6.10
C ILE A 95 -21.16 13.77 7.10
N GLU A 96 -20.33 14.08 8.09
CA GLU A 96 -20.60 15.08 9.14
C GLU A 96 -20.72 16.50 8.58
N ASN A 97 -19.92 16.83 7.56
CA ASN A 97 -19.97 18.12 6.90
C ASN A 97 -20.97 18.18 5.73
N LYS A 98 -21.82 17.17 5.56
CA LYS A 98 -22.82 17.16 4.49
C LYS A 98 -23.80 18.33 4.65
N GLY A 99 -23.86 19.20 3.64
CA GLY A 99 -24.72 20.39 3.63
C GLY A 99 -24.13 21.59 4.38
N ARG A 100 -22.85 21.52 4.79
CA ARG A 100 -22.07 22.63 5.34
C ARG A 100 -20.87 22.90 4.44
N GLU A 101 -20.30 24.09 4.56
CA GLU A 101 -19.01 24.38 3.94
C GLU A 101 -17.91 23.64 4.74
N PRO A 102 -17.18 22.70 4.13
CA PRO A 102 -16.17 21.92 4.84
C PRO A 102 -14.93 22.77 5.15
N ASP A 103 -14.28 22.52 6.29
CA ASP A 103 -12.99 23.15 6.61
C ASP A 103 -11.88 22.61 5.67
N PRO A 104 -11.26 23.47 4.83
CA PRO A 104 -10.16 23.06 3.96
C PRO A 104 -8.95 22.50 4.70
N ALA A 105 -8.69 22.95 5.93
CA ALA A 105 -7.56 22.46 6.74
C ALA A 105 -7.78 21.02 7.20
N GLU A 106 -8.99 20.69 7.66
CA GLU A 106 -9.33 19.33 8.04
C GLU A 106 -9.36 18.39 6.83
N GLY A 107 -9.87 18.85 5.69
CA GLY A 107 -9.82 18.09 4.44
C GLY A 107 -8.39 17.74 4.01
N ARG A 108 -7.48 18.73 4.02
CA ARG A 108 -6.06 18.51 3.75
C ARG A 108 -5.42 17.53 4.72
N ARG A 109 -5.73 17.64 6.01
CA ARG A 109 -5.22 16.73 7.05
C ARG A 109 -5.71 15.30 6.81
N ALA A 110 -6.99 15.11 6.52
CA ALA A 110 -7.56 13.79 6.25
C ALA A 110 -6.90 13.13 5.04
N VAL A 111 -6.73 13.88 3.95
CA VAL A 111 -6.03 13.39 2.75
C VAL A 111 -4.56 13.06 3.05
N GLY A 112 -3.83 13.96 3.73
CA GLY A 112 -2.44 13.71 4.09
C GLY A 112 -2.24 12.48 4.97
N ASN A 113 -3.16 12.22 5.91
CA ASN A 113 -3.14 11.02 6.75
C ASN A 113 -3.30 9.74 5.91
N ILE A 114 -4.20 9.74 4.92
CA ILE A 114 -4.38 8.60 4.00
C ILE A 114 -3.07 8.34 3.23
N VAL A 115 -2.42 9.39 2.70
CA VAL A 115 -1.17 9.25 1.94
C VAL A 115 -0.04 8.70 2.81
N VAL A 116 0.09 9.18 4.05
CA VAL A 116 1.07 8.67 5.01
C VAL A 116 0.82 7.19 5.32
N ALA A 117 -0.44 6.80 5.55
CA ALA A 117 -0.79 5.40 5.79
C ALA A 117 -0.48 4.51 4.58
N MET A 118 -0.80 4.97 3.35
CA MET A 118 -0.47 4.24 2.12
C MET A 118 1.05 4.05 1.97
N ARG A 119 1.83 5.09 2.28
CA ARG A 119 3.29 5.02 2.28
C ARG A 119 3.79 4.01 3.29
N LYS A 120 3.21 3.96 4.48
CA LYS A 120 3.56 2.96 5.50
C LYS A 120 3.27 1.54 5.07
N ASP A 121 2.12 1.32 4.43
CA ASP A 121 1.77 -0.01 3.91
C ASP A 121 2.71 -0.47 2.78
N LEU A 122 3.22 0.45 1.95
CA LEU A 122 4.13 0.12 0.85
C LEU A 122 5.60 0.00 1.28
N GLN A 123 6.07 0.88 2.16
CA GLN A 123 7.51 1.07 2.42
C GLN A 123 7.91 0.84 3.88
N GLY A 124 6.95 0.57 4.77
CA GLY A 124 7.17 0.50 6.21
C GLY A 124 7.23 1.89 6.86
N ASP A 125 7.81 1.97 8.05
CA ASP A 125 7.77 3.18 8.86
C ASP A 125 8.29 4.43 8.13
N THR A 126 7.61 5.56 8.37
CA THR A 126 7.97 6.86 7.80
C THR A 126 8.03 7.91 8.91
N LYS A 127 8.99 8.82 8.80
CA LYS A 127 9.11 10.01 9.67
C LYS A 127 8.27 11.19 9.15
N LEU A 128 7.74 11.09 7.94
CA LEU A 128 6.90 12.11 7.32
C LEU A 128 5.50 12.08 7.92
N GLY A 129 5.01 13.25 8.32
CA GLY A 129 3.63 13.44 8.76
C GLY A 129 2.72 13.91 7.63
N TYR A 130 1.43 14.07 7.92
CA TYR A 130 0.46 14.57 6.94
C TYR A 130 0.83 15.95 6.37
N GLU A 131 1.51 16.78 7.17
CA GLU A 131 1.98 18.12 6.76
C GLU A 131 3.09 18.09 5.73
N SER A 132 3.78 16.95 5.59
CA SER A 132 4.80 16.77 4.55
C SER A 132 4.18 16.48 3.18
N PHE A 133 2.88 16.20 3.12
CA PHE A 133 2.14 16.01 1.87
C PHE A 133 1.39 17.28 1.52
N THR A 134 1.88 18.00 0.51
CA THR A 134 1.20 19.17 -0.06
C THR A 134 0.60 18.78 -1.40
N TYR A 135 -0.72 18.85 -1.48
CA TYR A 135 -1.40 18.76 -2.76
C TYR A 135 -1.30 20.10 -3.48
N ILE A 136 -0.73 20.10 -4.69
CA ILE A 136 -0.66 21.29 -5.55
C ILE A 136 -1.82 21.18 -6.54
N ASP A 137 -2.78 22.10 -6.43
CA ASP A 137 -3.79 22.28 -7.48
C ASP A 137 -3.08 22.85 -8.72
N VAL A 138 -2.84 21.99 -9.72
CA VAL A 138 -2.45 22.47 -11.05
C VAL A 138 -3.73 22.75 -11.80
N ILE A 139 -4.18 23.99 -11.73
CA ILE A 139 -5.27 24.51 -12.56
C ILE A 139 -4.59 25.11 -13.78
N ASP A 140 -4.83 24.52 -14.96
CA ASP A 140 -4.57 25.21 -16.23
C ASP A 140 -5.56 26.37 -16.42
#